data_AF-A0A6H1U9L2-F1
#
_entry.id   AF-A0A6H1U9L2-F1
#
_cell.length_a   1.000
_cell.length_b   1.000
_cell.length_c   1.000
_cell.angle_alpha   90.00
_cell.angle_beta   90.00
_cell.angle_gamma   90.00
#
_symmetry.space_group_name_H-M   'P 1'
#
loop_
_entity.id
_entity.type
_entity.pdbx_description
1 polymer ?
#
loop_
_entity_poly.entity_id
_entity_poly.type
_entity_poly.pdbx_seq_one_letter_code
_entity_poly.pdbx_strand_id
1 'polypeptide(L)'
;MIKPIITLGLLLIGPLAAAQDCVEASWRKEACPNLVYRATPQEPLKKMVCICTSDFDYLNNYRNVNSFAAQNLLSKELQRLGSIHQLEPTTLRKLLGLPISH
;
A
#
# COMPACT_ATOMS: atom_id res chain seq x y z
N MET A 1 19.89 50.97 13.92
CA MET A 1 20.50 49.64 14.15
C MET A 1 19.40 48.60 14.00
N ILE A 2 19.48 47.77 12.96
CA ILE A 2 18.44 46.82 12.55
C ILE A 2 18.77 45.46 13.19
N LYS A 3 17.80 44.84 13.88
CA LYS A 3 17.87 43.41 14.24
C LYS A 3 16.80 42.67 13.42
N PRO A 4 17.19 41.76 12.50
CA PRO A 4 16.24 40.83 11.92
C PRO A 4 15.96 39.72 12.94
N ILE A 5 14.72 39.64 13.42
CA ILE A 5 14.24 38.47 14.15
C ILE A 5 13.96 37.40 13.10
N ILE A 6 14.67 36.29 13.26
CA ILE A 6 14.66 35.11 12.40
C ILE A 6 13.28 34.45 12.49
N THR A 7 12.53 34.50 11.40
CA THR A 7 11.34 33.68 11.17
C THR A 7 11.81 32.24 10.99
N LEU A 8 11.93 31.49 12.08
CA LEU A 8 12.35 30.09 12.04
C LEU A 8 11.14 29.19 11.72
N GLY A 9 11.17 28.58 10.53
CA GLY A 9 10.60 27.25 10.31
C GLY A 9 9.10 27.15 10.08
N LEU A 10 8.62 27.72 8.97
CA LEU A 10 7.44 27.16 8.30
C LEU A 10 7.76 25.75 7.75
N LEU A 11 6.71 24.93 7.64
CA LEU A 11 6.52 23.87 6.64
C LEU A 11 7.28 22.55 6.84
N LEU A 12 6.76 21.68 7.71
CA LEU A 12 6.90 20.21 7.57
C LEU A 12 5.57 19.50 7.85
N ILE A 13 4.44 20.09 7.44
CA ILE A 13 3.11 19.47 7.53
C ILE A 13 2.65 19.08 6.13
N GLY A 14 3.16 17.96 5.64
CA GLY A 14 2.77 17.32 4.38
C GLY A 14 3.80 16.23 4.10
N PRO A 15 3.43 14.92 4.11
CA PRO A 15 2.25 14.32 3.51
C PRO A 15 1.51 13.33 4.44
N LEU A 16 1.37 13.62 5.75
CA LEU A 16 0.75 12.68 6.69
C LEU A 16 -0.75 12.41 6.46
N ALA A 17 -1.47 13.28 5.74
CA ALA A 17 -2.90 13.10 5.50
C ALA A 17 -3.22 11.91 4.57
N ALA A 18 -2.31 11.54 3.66
CA ALA A 18 -2.50 10.38 2.79
C ALA A 18 -2.04 9.05 3.41
N ALA A 19 -1.45 9.09 4.60
CA ALA A 19 -1.01 7.90 5.35
C ALA A 19 -2.13 7.32 6.22
N GLN A 20 -3.12 8.13 6.61
CA GLN A 20 -4.17 7.72 7.56
C GLN A 20 -5.12 6.65 7.00
N ASP A 21 -5.28 6.60 5.68
CA ASP A 21 -6.12 5.59 4.99
C ASP A 21 -5.29 4.44 4.39
N CYS A 22 -4.03 4.29 4.80
CA CYS A 22 -3.17 3.23 4.29
C CYS A 22 -3.43 1.92 5.02
N VAL A 23 -3.57 0.85 4.25
CA VAL A 23 -3.75 -0.48 4.82
C VAL A 23 -2.38 -1.02 5.20
N GLU A 24 -2.07 -0.86 6.47
CA GLU A 24 -0.92 -1.50 7.08
C GLU A 24 -1.22 -2.99 7.33
N ALA A 25 -0.18 -3.83 7.25
CA ALA A 25 -0.32 -5.19 7.70
C ALA A 25 -0.52 -5.23 9.24
N SER A 26 -1.46 -6.05 9.72
CA SER A 26 -1.88 -6.07 11.12
C SER A 26 -0.79 -6.46 12.14
N TRP A 27 0.32 -7.00 11.66
CA TRP A 27 1.47 -7.39 12.47
C TRP A 27 2.50 -6.25 12.66
N ARG A 28 2.32 -5.12 11.98
CA ARG A 28 3.19 -3.96 12.13
C ARG A 28 2.95 -3.30 13.48
N LYS A 29 4.06 -2.96 14.16
CA LYS A 29 4.06 -2.21 15.42
C LYS A 29 4.30 -0.71 15.21
N GLU A 30 4.78 -0.33 14.02
CA GLU A 30 5.17 1.01 13.65
C GLU A 30 4.54 1.39 12.31
N ALA A 31 4.22 2.69 12.18
CA ALA A 31 3.61 3.26 11.00
C ALA A 31 4.48 3.04 9.75
N CYS A 32 3.81 3.02 8.60
CA CYS A 32 4.46 2.80 7.33
C CYS A 32 5.37 3.97 6.90
N PRO A 33 6.69 3.77 6.72
CA PRO A 33 7.59 4.86 6.31
C PRO A 33 7.47 5.19 4.81
N ASN A 34 7.12 4.21 3.97
CA ASN A 34 7.04 4.36 2.52
C ASN A 34 5.79 3.66 1.98
N LEU A 35 4.96 4.42 1.28
CA LEU A 35 3.67 3.98 0.77
C LEU A 35 3.70 3.84 -0.75
N VAL A 36 3.16 2.73 -1.25
CA VAL A 36 2.93 2.45 -2.65
C VAL A 36 1.45 2.67 -2.95
N TYR A 37 1.17 3.63 -3.81
CA TYR A 37 -0.17 3.95 -4.28
C TYR A 37 -0.44 3.28 -5.63
N ARG A 38 -1.54 2.54 -5.75
CA ARG A 38 -2.00 1.92 -7.00
C ARG A 38 -3.48 2.26 -7.22
N ALA A 39 -3.79 2.91 -8.33
CA ALA A 39 -5.16 3.27 -8.69
C ALA A 39 -5.73 2.28 -9.71
N THR A 40 -7.03 1.99 -9.63
CA THR A 40 -7.74 1.30 -10.70
C THR A 40 -7.77 2.19 -11.94
N PRO A 41 -7.40 1.67 -13.11
CA PRO A 41 -7.50 2.42 -14.36
C PRO A 41 -8.94 2.54 -14.87
N GLN A 42 -9.90 1.82 -14.27
CA GLN A 42 -11.28 1.75 -14.74
C GLN A 42 -12.21 2.74 -14.03
N GLU A 43 -12.83 3.61 -14.83
CA GLU A 43 -14.05 4.39 -14.53
C GLU A 43 -15.24 3.44 -14.26
N PRO A 44 -16.28 3.83 -13.48
CA PRO A 44 -16.57 5.18 -12.96
C PRO A 44 -16.06 5.44 -11.53
N LEU A 45 -15.37 4.49 -10.90
CA LEU A 45 -14.86 4.63 -9.53
C LEU A 45 -13.36 4.37 -9.51
N LYS A 46 -12.58 5.46 -9.54
CA LYS A 46 -11.13 5.44 -9.31
C LYS A 46 -10.88 5.02 -7.85
N LYS A 47 -10.63 3.73 -7.63
CA LYS A 47 -10.24 3.19 -6.32
C LYS A 47 -8.73 3.24 -6.20
N MET A 48 -8.24 3.77 -5.08
CA MET A 48 -6.82 3.81 -4.75
C MET A 48 -6.54 2.81 -3.64
N VAL A 49 -5.53 1.97 -3.86
CA VAL A 49 -4.96 1.07 -2.87
C VAL A 49 -3.63 1.65 -2.41
N CYS A 50 -3.45 1.71 -1.10
CA CYS A 50 -2.23 2.19 -0.48
C CYS A 50 -1.67 1.06 0.37
N ILE A 51 -0.47 0.59 0.04
CA ILE A 51 0.21 -0.51 0.74
C ILE A 51 1.65 -0.09 1.06
N CYS A 52 2.19 -0.56 2.17
CA CYS A 52 3.60 -0.34 2.48
C CYS A 52 4.53 -0.99 1.47
N THR A 53 5.65 -0.33 1.14
CA THR A 53 6.65 -0.90 0.22
C THR A 53 7.17 -2.26 0.69
N SER A 54 7.49 -2.42 1.98
CA SER A 54 7.94 -3.71 2.52
C SER A 54 6.90 -4.81 2.39
N ASP A 55 5.63 -4.46 2.53
CA ASP A 55 4.51 -5.41 2.46
C ASP A 55 4.25 -5.77 0.99
N PHE A 56 4.38 -4.79 0.10
CA PHE A 56 4.39 -4.99 -1.35
C PHE A 56 5.55 -5.90 -1.79
N ASP A 57 6.76 -5.68 -1.29
CA ASP A 57 7.92 -6.52 -1.58
C ASP A 57 7.73 -7.93 -1.04
N TYR A 58 7.16 -8.08 0.16
CA TYR A 58 6.78 -9.37 0.73
C TYR A 58 5.77 -10.10 -0.16
N LEU A 59 4.70 -9.43 -0.63
CA LEU A 59 3.74 -10.00 -1.57
C LEU A 59 4.40 -10.37 -2.91
N ASN A 60 5.32 -9.53 -3.38
CA ASN A 60 6.04 -9.72 -4.62
C ASN A 60 7.08 -10.85 -4.53
N ASN A 61 7.61 -11.16 -3.34
CA ASN A 61 8.50 -12.32 -3.16
C ASN A 61 7.79 -13.64 -3.51
N TYR A 62 6.47 -13.71 -3.35
CA TYR A 62 5.69 -14.87 -3.78
C TYR A 62 5.52 -14.99 -5.29
N ARG A 63 5.94 -13.99 -6.07
CA ARG A 63 5.87 -14.01 -7.54
C ARG A 63 6.63 -15.19 -8.16
N ASN A 64 7.76 -15.56 -7.56
CA ASN A 64 8.68 -16.56 -8.10
C ASN A 64 8.67 -17.88 -7.31
N VAL A 65 7.78 -18.01 -6.32
CA VAL A 65 7.73 -19.18 -5.45
C VAL A 65 6.60 -20.11 -5.94
N ASN A 66 7.00 -21.16 -6.67
CA ASN A 66 6.12 -22.25 -7.11
C ASN A 66 5.79 -23.23 -5.97
N SER A 67 5.38 -22.72 -4.82
CA SER A 67 4.91 -23.52 -3.68
C SER A 67 3.42 -23.29 -3.45
N PHE A 68 2.66 -24.37 -3.31
CA PHE A 68 1.24 -24.30 -2.98
C PHE A 68 0.98 -23.51 -1.68
N ALA A 69 1.83 -23.68 -0.68
CA ALA A 69 1.73 -22.96 0.59
C ALA A 69 1.92 -21.44 0.40
N ALA A 70 2.90 -21.04 -0.42
CA ALA A 70 3.16 -19.64 -0.76
C ALA A 70 1.97 -19.00 -1.50
N GLN A 71 1.40 -19.71 -2.48
CA GLN A 71 0.24 -19.21 -3.23
C GLN A 71 -1.01 -19.10 -2.34
N ASN A 72 -1.20 -20.02 -1.38
CA ASN A 72 -2.30 -19.96 -0.43
C ASN A 72 -2.16 -18.76 0.54
N LEU A 73 -0.95 -18.50 1.06
CA LEU A 73 -0.69 -17.32 1.89
C LEU A 73 -0.94 -16.02 1.12
N LEU A 74 -0.45 -15.94 -0.11
CA LEU A 74 -0.70 -14.79 -0.99
C LEU A 74 -2.20 -14.57 -1.22
N SER A 75 -2.94 -15.65 -1.51
CA SER A 75 -4.40 -15.58 -1.73
C SER A 75 -5.14 -15.04 -0.50
N LYS A 76 -4.81 -15.53 0.69
CA LYS A 76 -5.41 -15.05 1.95
C LYS A 76 -5.13 -13.58 2.20
N GLU A 77 -3.91 -13.13 1.91
CA GLU A 77 -3.53 -11.73 2.11
C GLU A 77 -4.24 -10.81 1.11
N LEU A 78 -4.35 -11.23 -0.16
CA LEU A 78 -5.14 -10.51 -1.16
C LEU A 78 -6.63 -10.47 -0.80
N GLN A 79 -7.19 -11.54 -0.24
CA GLN A 79 -8.56 -11.55 0.25
C GLN A 79 -8.77 -10.54 1.39
N ARG A 80 -7.86 -10.51 2.36
CA ARG A 80 -7.89 -9.55 3.48
C ARG A 80 -7.82 -8.11 2.99
N LEU A 81 -6.83 -7.78 2.16
CA LEU A 81 -6.66 -6.45 1.58
C LEU A 81 -7.85 -6.05 0.70
N GLY A 82 -8.38 -7.01 -0.07
CA GLY A 82 -9.56 -6.83 -0.89
C GLY A 82 -10.79 -6.46 -0.06
N SER A 83 -11.03 -7.12 1.08
CA SER A 83 -12.13 -6.79 1.98
C SER A 83 -12.04 -5.36 2.54
N ILE A 84 -10.84 -4.88 2.85
CA ILE A 84 -10.65 -3.52 3.40
C ILE A 84 -10.95 -2.45 2.34
N HIS A 85 -10.49 -2.67 1.10
CA HIS A 85 -10.70 -1.73 -0.01
C HIS A 85 -11.99 -1.97 -0.82
N GLN A 86 -12.81 -2.95 -0.41
CA GLN A 86 -13.99 -3.40 -1.15
C GLN A 86 -13.63 -3.71 -2.62
N LEU A 87 -12.55 -4.45 -2.80
CA LEU A 87 -12.01 -4.88 -4.09
C LEU A 87 -11.97 -6.41 -4.14
N GLU A 88 -12.34 -6.96 -5.28
CA GLU A 88 -12.14 -8.39 -5.54
C GLU A 88 -10.65 -8.75 -5.49
N PRO A 89 -10.26 -9.91 -4.93
CA PRO A 89 -8.86 -10.32 -4.83
C PRO A 89 -8.14 -10.33 -6.17
N THR A 90 -8.85 -10.68 -7.25
CA THR A 90 -8.34 -10.69 -8.63
C THR A 90 -8.05 -9.28 -9.14
N THR A 91 -8.91 -8.31 -8.83
CA THR A 91 -8.69 -6.89 -9.15
C THR A 91 -7.49 -6.36 -8.38
N LEU A 92 -7.42 -6.63 -7.09
CA LEU A 92 -6.27 -6.24 -6.27
C LEU A 92 -4.96 -6.82 -6.79
N ARG A 93 -4.95 -8.10 -7.14
CA ARG A 93 -3.78 -8.78 -7.72
C ARG A 93 -3.27 -8.08 -8.98
N LYS A 94 -4.18 -7.67 -9.87
CA LYS A 94 -3.86 -6.91 -11.08
C LYS A 94 -3.32 -5.51 -10.75
N LEU A 95 -3.92 -4.79 -9.80
CA LEU A 95 -3.46 -3.46 -9.38
C LEU A 95 -2.04 -3.49 -8.81
N LEU A 96 -1.73 -4.55 -8.07
CA LEU A 96 -0.42 -4.79 -7.50
C LEU A 96 0.59 -5.38 -8.50
N GLY A 97 0.17 -5.69 -9.73
CA GLY A 97 1.06 -6.27 -10.75
C GLY A 97 1.61 -7.66 -10.38
N LEU A 98 0.88 -8.40 -9.55
CA LEU A 98 1.26 -9.74 -9.09
C LEU A 98 0.89 -10.79 -10.17
N PRO A 99 1.69 -11.86 -10.35
CA PRO A 99 1.44 -12.84 -11.41
C PRO A 99 0.11 -13.56 -11.18
N ILE A 100 -0.62 -13.90 -12.24
CA ILE A 100 -1.88 -14.66 -12.15
C ILE A 100 -1.52 -16.15 -12.07
N SER A 101 -1.94 -16.84 -11.00
CA SER A 101 -1.84 -18.30 -10.93
C SER A 101 -2.86 -18.90 -11.90
N HIS A 102 -2.40 -19.66 -12.89
CA HIS A 102 -3.24 -20.45 -13.78
C HIS A 102 -3.63 -21.78 -13.14
#